data_AF-A0A2W5FHZ0-F1
#
_entry.id   AF-A0A2W5FHZ0-F1
#
_cell.length_a   1.000
_cell.length_b   1.000
_cell.length_c   1.000
_cell.angle_alpha   90.00
_cell.angle_beta   90.00
_cell.angle_gamma   90.00
#
_symmetry.space_group_name_H-M   'P 1'
#
loop_
_entity.id
_entity.type
_entity.pdbx_description
1 polymer ?
#
loop_
_entity_poly.entity_id
_entity_poly.type
_entity_poly.pdbx_seq_one_letter_code
_entity_poly.pdbx_strand_id
1 'polypeptide(L)'
;MTKIFTLLSAFILTFATSALADQPRPKEINFQEAVTPVMQHITDFHNLLLWIISGIVLFVMILLIYVMIRFSAKVNPEPSKTTHNVPLEIVWTLVPVLILLVIAIPSFRLLFFGGITPEAEMTLKATGNQWNWSYEYPDHGDIG
;
A
#
# COMPACT_ATOMS: atom_id res chain seq x y z
N MET A 1 -3.71 -43.59 36.18
CA MET A 1 -4.53 -42.51 35.56
C MET A 1 -3.71 -41.25 35.28
N THR A 2 -2.87 -40.78 36.21
CA THR A 2 -2.05 -39.57 36.06
C THR A 2 -1.11 -39.58 34.83
N LYS A 3 -0.45 -40.72 34.54
CA LYS A 3 0.50 -40.86 33.41
C LYS A 3 -0.15 -40.76 32.03
N ILE A 4 -1.37 -41.27 31.88
CA ILE A 4 -2.14 -41.17 30.63
C ILE A 4 -2.55 -39.72 30.38
N PHE A 5 -2.91 -38.99 31.43
CA PHE A 5 -3.26 -37.59 31.35
C PHE A 5 -2.05 -36.75 30.93
N THR A 6 -0.87 -37.00 31.51
CA THR A 6 0.38 -36.30 31.13
C THR A 6 0.81 -36.59 29.70
N LEU A 7 0.66 -37.83 29.24
CA LEU A 7 0.95 -38.20 27.85
C LEU A 7 -0.04 -37.57 26.87
N LEU A 8 -1.32 -37.46 27.23
CA LEU A 8 -2.32 -36.72 26.43
C LEU A 8 -1.98 -35.24 26.34
N SER A 9 -1.60 -34.61 27.46
CA SER A 9 -1.20 -33.20 27.50
C SER A 9 0.03 -32.94 26.62
N ALA A 10 1.03 -33.82 26.69
CA ALA A 10 2.24 -33.72 25.87
C ALA A 10 1.94 -33.94 24.38
N PHE A 11 1.00 -34.82 24.03
CA PHE A 11 0.55 -35.03 22.66
C PHE A 11 -0.21 -33.80 22.12
N ILE A 12 -1.08 -33.17 22.92
CA ILE A 12 -1.80 -31.95 22.52
C ILE A 12 -0.84 -30.77 22.27
N LEU A 13 0.23 -30.66 23.07
CA LEU A 13 1.28 -29.64 22.86
C LEU A 13 2.03 -29.81 21.53
N THR A 14 2.11 -31.04 20.98
CA THR A 14 2.69 -31.25 19.63
C THR A 14 1.78 -30.80 18.48
N PHE A 15 0.50 -30.53 18.76
CA PHE A 15 -0.47 -29.94 17.83
C PHE A 15 -0.74 -28.47 18.11
N ALA A 16 0.06 -27.80 18.95
CA ALA A 16 0.02 -26.36 19.09
C ALA A 16 0.48 -25.74 17.75
N THR A 17 -0.46 -25.57 16.83
CA THR A 17 -0.29 -24.75 15.65
C THR A 17 0.14 -23.38 16.15
N SER A 18 1.37 -22.99 15.79
CA SER A 18 1.82 -21.61 15.88
C SER A 18 0.68 -20.71 15.41
N ALA A 19 0.30 -19.71 16.21
CA ALA A 19 -0.67 -18.71 15.79
C ALA A 19 -0.24 -18.18 14.42
N LEU A 20 -1.01 -18.51 13.38
CA LEU A 20 -0.77 -18.12 11.99
C LEU A 20 -1.18 -16.65 11.79
N ALA A 21 -0.65 -15.75 12.62
CA ALA A 21 -0.68 -14.34 12.27
C ALA A 21 0.17 -14.19 11.00
N ASP A 22 -0.38 -13.56 9.96
CA ASP A 22 0.45 -13.21 8.81
C ASP A 22 1.59 -12.31 9.31
N GLN A 23 2.79 -12.64 8.87
CA GLN A 23 4.03 -12.07 9.41
C GLN A 23 4.91 -11.64 8.24
N PRO A 24 5.77 -10.62 8.42
CA PRO A 24 6.68 -10.21 7.36
C PRO A 24 7.56 -11.37 6.93
N ARG A 25 7.56 -11.68 5.63
CA ARG A 25 8.37 -12.78 5.09
C ARG A 25 9.74 -12.25 4.68
N PRO A 26 10.83 -13.00 4.91
CA PRO A 26 12.17 -12.56 4.53
C PRO A 26 12.25 -12.18 3.04
N LYS A 27 12.74 -10.97 2.76
CA LYS A 27 12.92 -10.41 1.39
C LYS A 27 11.64 -10.13 0.61
N GLU A 28 10.48 -10.11 1.27
CA GLU A 28 9.25 -9.64 0.65
C GLU A 28 9.31 -8.13 0.38
N ILE A 29 8.81 -7.72 -0.79
CA ILE A 29 8.87 -6.33 -1.28
C ILE A 29 7.49 -5.70 -1.45
N ASN A 30 6.42 -6.50 -1.31
CA ASN A 30 5.04 -6.06 -1.42
C ASN A 30 4.40 -5.99 -0.01
N PHE A 31 3.13 -5.58 0.04
CA PHE A 31 2.34 -5.67 1.26
C PHE A 31 2.11 -7.12 1.71
N GLN A 32 1.86 -7.27 3.00
CA GLN A 32 1.33 -8.50 3.59
C GLN A 32 -0.03 -8.87 2.99
N GLU A 33 -0.45 -10.11 3.18
CA GLU A 33 -1.71 -10.60 2.65
C GLU A 33 -2.89 -9.86 3.28
N ALA A 34 -3.81 -9.38 2.45
CA ALA A 34 -4.94 -8.60 2.91
C ALA A 34 -5.95 -9.50 3.64
N VAL A 35 -6.15 -9.24 4.94
CA VAL A 35 -7.16 -9.95 5.76
C VAL A 35 -8.45 -9.14 5.95
N THR A 36 -8.50 -7.91 5.43
CA THR A 36 -9.70 -7.04 5.47
C THR A 36 -10.05 -6.52 4.08
N PRO A 37 -11.34 -6.25 3.79
CA PRO A 37 -11.75 -5.64 2.53
C PRO A 37 -11.09 -4.28 2.27
N VAL A 38 -10.87 -3.49 3.33
CA VAL A 38 -10.17 -2.20 3.24
C VAL A 38 -8.74 -2.39 2.74
N MET A 39 -8.00 -3.36 3.32
CA MET A 39 -6.63 -3.64 2.90
C MET A 39 -6.56 -4.18 1.46
N GLN A 40 -7.54 -4.97 1.03
CA GLN A 40 -7.62 -5.42 -0.37
C GLN A 40 -7.73 -4.22 -1.32
N HIS A 41 -8.62 -3.28 -1.04
CA HIS A 41 -8.76 -2.07 -1.86
C HIS A 41 -7.53 -1.15 -1.80
N ILE A 42 -6.82 -1.09 -0.67
CA ILE A 42 -5.52 -0.40 -0.57
C ILE A 42 -4.50 -1.03 -1.52
N THR A 43 -4.37 -2.36 -1.53
CA THR A 43 -3.44 -3.07 -2.41
C THR A 43 -3.81 -2.88 -3.88
N ASP A 44 -5.09 -2.93 -4.24
CA ASP A 44 -5.55 -2.69 -5.61
C ASP A 44 -5.23 -1.26 -6.07
N PHE A 45 -5.50 -0.26 -5.22
CA PHE A 45 -5.20 1.14 -5.50
C PHE A 45 -3.69 1.39 -5.60
N HIS A 46 -2.90 0.77 -4.71
CA HIS A 46 -1.44 0.81 -4.77
C HIS A 46 -0.89 0.27 -6.08
N ASN A 47 -1.41 -0.88 -6.55
CA ASN A 47 -0.98 -1.46 -7.82
C ASN A 47 -1.32 -0.56 -9.01
N LEU A 48 -2.52 0.02 -9.04
CA LEU A 48 -2.91 1.02 -10.04
C LEU A 48 -1.94 2.22 -10.04
N LEU A 49 -1.66 2.77 -8.85
CA LEU A 49 -0.73 3.89 -8.71
C LEU A 49 0.67 3.54 -9.20
N LEU A 50 1.20 2.38 -8.83
CA LEU A 50 2.51 1.91 -9.26
C LEU A 50 2.60 1.85 -10.79
N TRP A 51 1.60 1.28 -11.47
CA TRP A 51 1.59 1.23 -12.93
C TRP A 51 1.62 2.62 -13.57
N ILE A 52 0.85 3.58 -13.05
CA ILE A 52 0.82 4.95 -13.55
C ILE A 52 2.17 5.64 -13.35
N ILE A 53 2.71 5.63 -12.13
CA ILE A 53 3.96 6.35 -11.83
C ILE A 53 5.16 5.69 -12.52
N SER A 54 5.20 4.37 -12.62
CA SER A 54 6.25 3.66 -13.36
C SER A 54 6.18 4.03 -14.85
N GLY A 55 4.98 4.13 -15.44
CA GLY A 55 4.82 4.61 -16.82
C GLY A 55 5.36 6.02 -17.03
N ILE A 56 5.08 6.95 -16.11
CA ILE A 56 5.60 8.32 -16.15
C ILE A 56 7.13 8.33 -16.03
N VAL A 57 7.69 7.59 -15.07
CA VAL A 57 9.14 7.49 -14.85
C VAL A 57 9.84 6.94 -16.10
N LEU A 58 9.31 5.87 -16.69
CA LEU A 58 9.86 5.30 -17.92
C LEU A 58 9.79 6.27 -19.09
N PHE A 59 8.67 6.98 -19.26
CA PHE A 59 8.51 8.00 -20.29
C PHE A 59 9.55 9.12 -20.15
N VAL A 60 9.70 9.68 -18.95
CA VAL A 60 10.70 10.73 -18.66
C VAL A 60 12.12 10.20 -18.87
N MET A 61 12.41 8.98 -18.42
CA MET A 61 13.72 8.36 -18.58
C MET A 61 14.08 8.19 -20.07
N ILE A 62 13.16 7.70 -20.89
CA ILE A 62 13.35 7.55 -22.34
C ILE A 62 13.58 8.92 -23.00
N LEU A 63 12.78 9.93 -22.64
CA LEU A 63 12.96 11.29 -23.17
C LEU A 63 14.33 11.88 -22.79
N LEU A 64 14.78 11.71 -21.56
CA LEU A 64 16.09 12.19 -21.12
C LEU A 64 17.21 11.49 -21.88
N ILE A 65 17.17 10.16 -22.00
CA ILE A 65 18.15 9.39 -22.79
C ILE A 65 18.15 9.87 -24.24
N TYR A 66 16.98 10.05 -24.84
CA TYR A 66 16.84 10.56 -26.20
C TYR A 66 17.47 11.95 -26.34
N VAL A 67 17.17 12.87 -25.42
CA VAL A 67 17.72 14.23 -25.45
C VAL A 67 19.24 14.22 -25.31
N MET A 68 19.78 13.45 -24.36
CA MET A 68 21.22 13.32 -24.12
C MET A 68 21.97 12.83 -25.37
N ILE A 69 21.42 11.86 -26.09
CA ILE A 69 22.05 11.31 -27.29
C ILE A 69 21.89 12.28 -28.47
N ARG A 70 20.64 12.68 -28.75
CA ARG A 70 20.27 13.45 -29.96
C ARG A 70 20.83 14.86 -29.98
N PHE A 71 20.92 15.50 -28.82
CA PHE A 71 21.39 16.87 -28.65
C PHE A 71 22.77 16.96 -27.99
N SER A 72 23.52 15.86 -27.95
CA SER A 72 24.94 15.91 -27.56
C SER A 72 25.72 16.83 -28.49
N ALA A 73 26.73 17.55 -27.98
CA ALA A 73 27.56 18.47 -28.76
C ALA A 73 28.25 17.80 -29.97
N LYS A 74 28.48 16.48 -29.91
CA LYS A 74 29.01 15.69 -31.02
C LYS A 74 28.00 15.55 -32.18
N VAL A 75 26.72 15.42 -31.87
CA VAL A 75 25.65 15.14 -32.86
C VAL A 75 24.91 16.41 -33.27
N ASN A 76 24.76 17.38 -32.37
CA ASN A 76 24.13 18.68 -32.61
C ASN A 76 25.02 19.82 -32.09
N PRO A 77 26.05 20.23 -32.86
CA PRO A 77 27.02 21.24 -32.43
C PRO A 77 26.43 22.63 -32.23
N GLU A 78 25.43 23.00 -33.03
CA GLU A 78 24.75 24.31 -32.96
C GLU A 78 23.44 24.17 -32.16
N PRO A 79 23.35 24.72 -30.94
CA PRO A 79 22.14 24.64 -30.12
C PRO A 79 21.05 25.58 -30.63
N SER A 80 19.79 25.15 -30.53
CA SER A 80 18.65 26.03 -30.79
C SER A 80 18.52 27.11 -29.70
N LYS A 81 17.98 28.27 -30.08
CA LYS A 81 17.65 29.40 -29.19
C LYS A 81 16.15 29.51 -28.88
N THR A 82 15.35 28.53 -29.30
CA THR A 82 13.90 28.53 -29.05
C THR A 82 13.61 28.36 -27.56
N THR A 83 12.85 29.29 -26.99
CA THR A 83 12.50 29.30 -25.55
C THR A 83 11.02 29.03 -25.27
N HIS A 84 10.15 29.12 -26.28
CA HIS A 84 8.71 29.00 -26.10
C HIS A 84 8.11 28.00 -27.08
N ASN A 85 7.18 27.20 -26.58
CA ASN A 85 6.35 26.31 -27.39
C ASN A 85 4.99 26.18 -26.71
N VAL A 86 4.12 27.16 -26.94
CA VAL A 86 2.81 27.26 -26.29
C VAL A 86 1.95 25.99 -26.47
N PRO A 87 1.86 25.36 -27.66
CA PRO A 87 1.13 24.10 -27.78
C PRO A 87 1.67 22.99 -26.86
N LEU A 88 2.99 22.85 -26.77
CA LEU A 88 3.62 21.85 -25.91
C LEU A 88 3.42 22.17 -24.42
N GLU A 89 3.49 23.44 -24.05
CA GLU A 89 3.22 23.94 -22.70
C GLU A 89 1.80 23.57 -22.24
N ILE A 90 0.82 23.77 -23.11
CA ILE A 90 -0.58 23.39 -22.82
C ILE A 90 -0.70 21.87 -22.63
N VAL A 91 -0.09 21.07 -23.50
CA VAL A 91 -0.18 19.61 -23.44
C VAL A 91 0.44 19.08 -22.14
N TRP A 92 1.65 19.49 -21.79
CA TRP A 92 2.31 18.97 -20.58
C TRP A 92 1.67 19.47 -19.29
N THR A 93 0.83 20.49 -19.31
CA THR A 93 0.11 20.96 -18.12
C THR A 93 -1.23 20.24 -17.97
N LEU A 94 -1.95 20.07 -19.07
CA LEU A 94 -3.24 19.38 -19.06
C LEU A 94 -3.10 17.87 -18.80
N VAL A 95 -2.10 17.22 -19.41
CA VAL A 95 -1.92 15.77 -19.24
C VAL A 95 -1.72 15.37 -17.77
N PRO A 96 -0.81 15.99 -16.98
CA PRO A 96 -0.69 15.71 -15.56
C PRO A 96 -1.97 15.97 -14.76
N VAL A 97 -2.70 17.05 -15.06
CA VAL A 97 -3.98 17.34 -14.39
C VAL A 97 -4.98 16.21 -14.63
N LEU A 98 -5.12 15.73 -15.87
CA LEU A 98 -6.00 14.62 -16.20
C LEU A 98 -5.58 13.32 -15.52
N ILE A 99 -4.27 13.02 -15.45
CA ILE A 99 -3.75 11.85 -14.72
C ILE A 99 -4.14 11.93 -13.25
N LEU A 100 -3.99 13.10 -12.61
CA LEU A 100 -4.39 13.28 -11.20
C LEU A 100 -5.89 13.08 -11.00
N LEU A 101 -6.74 13.51 -11.92
CA LEU A 101 -8.19 13.27 -11.84
C LEU A 101 -8.52 11.77 -11.90
N VAL A 102 -7.85 11.01 -12.77
CA VAL A 102 -8.02 9.56 -12.86
C VAL A 102 -7.62 8.85 -11.56
N ILE A 103 -6.55 9.33 -10.91
CA ILE A 103 -6.09 8.80 -9.62
C ILE A 103 -7.05 9.18 -8.48
N ALA A 104 -7.59 10.40 -8.49
CA ALA A 104 -8.38 10.94 -7.41
C ALA A 104 -9.70 10.17 -7.19
N ILE A 105 -10.36 9.74 -8.28
CA ILE A 105 -11.65 9.04 -8.20
C ILE A 105 -11.59 7.75 -7.35
N PRO A 106 -10.75 6.75 -7.65
CA PRO A 106 -10.62 5.55 -6.82
C PRO A 106 -10.07 5.87 -5.43
N SER A 107 -9.18 6.86 -5.31
CA SER A 107 -8.64 7.29 -4.02
C SER A 107 -9.72 7.76 -3.05
N PHE A 108 -10.62 8.65 -3.50
CA PHE A 108 -11.71 9.13 -2.66
C PHE A 108 -12.70 8.03 -2.31
N ARG A 109 -13.02 7.12 -3.25
CA ARG A 109 -13.89 5.97 -2.96
C ARG A 109 -13.32 5.10 -1.85
N LEU A 110 -12.02 4.81 -1.90
CA LEU A 110 -11.33 4.04 -0.86
C LEU A 110 -11.33 4.77 0.50
N LEU A 111 -11.06 6.08 0.49
CA LEU A 111 -11.07 6.90 1.70
C LEU A 111 -12.44 6.83 2.41
N PHE A 112 -13.53 7.00 1.66
CA PHE A 112 -14.87 6.91 2.24
C PHE A 112 -15.23 5.49 2.67
N PHE A 113 -14.81 4.47 1.91
CA PHE A 113 -15.04 3.07 2.29
C PHE A 113 -14.37 2.72 3.63
N GLY A 114 -13.11 3.13 3.84
CA GLY A 114 -12.40 2.88 5.09
C GLY A 114 -12.84 3.76 6.27
N GLY A 115 -13.52 4.88 5.99
CA GLY A 115 -14.00 5.81 7.02
C GLY A 115 -15.37 5.47 7.61
N ILE A 116 -16.13 4.56 6.98
CA ILE A 116 -17.44 4.15 7.48
C ILE A 116 -17.26 3.00 8.46
N THR A 117 -17.61 3.23 9.73
CA THR A 117 -17.65 2.17 10.75
C THR A 117 -19.04 1.55 10.75
N PRO A 118 -19.20 0.26 10.36
CA PRO A 118 -20.48 -0.43 10.45
C PRO A 118 -20.83 -0.71 11.92
N GLU A 119 -22.06 -1.16 12.17
CA GLU A 119 -22.43 -1.66 13.50
C GLU A 119 -21.49 -2.80 13.92
N ALA A 120 -20.91 -2.68 15.11
CA ALA A 120 -19.92 -3.63 15.60
C ALA A 120 -20.61 -4.88 16.17
N GLU A 121 -20.19 -6.06 15.73
CA GLU A 121 -20.59 -7.34 16.34
C GLU A 121 -19.89 -7.58 17.69
N MET A 122 -18.72 -6.96 17.89
CA MET A 122 -17.93 -7.02 19.11
C MET A 122 -17.14 -5.73 19.29
N THR A 123 -17.23 -5.11 20.47
CA THR A 123 -16.42 -3.95 20.82
C THR A 123 -15.18 -4.36 21.61
N LEU A 124 -14.01 -3.88 21.15
CA LEU A 124 -12.73 -4.03 21.85
C LEU A 124 -12.15 -2.64 22.10
N LYS A 125 -11.87 -2.32 23.36
CA LYS A 125 -11.18 -1.11 23.76
C LYS A 125 -9.70 -1.43 24.00
N ALA A 126 -8.81 -0.86 23.17
CA ALA A 126 -7.38 -0.99 23.33
C ALA A 126 -6.78 0.31 23.94
N THR A 127 -6.11 0.19 25.09
CA THR A 127 -5.44 1.29 25.78
C THR A 127 -3.92 1.14 25.64
N GLY A 128 -3.25 2.15 25.08
CA GLY A 128 -1.79 2.18 24.97
C GLY A 128 -1.13 2.71 26.24
N ASN A 129 -0.27 1.90 26.85
CA ASN A 129 0.55 2.30 28.00
C ASN A 129 2.02 2.44 27.57
N GLN A 130 2.89 2.81 28.51
CA GLN A 130 4.33 2.81 28.25
C GLN A 130 4.81 1.36 27.98
N TRP A 131 5.16 1.08 26.73
CA TRP A 131 5.67 -0.20 26.20
C TRP A 131 4.71 -1.39 26.22
N ASN A 132 3.41 -1.22 26.45
CA ASN A 132 2.43 -2.29 26.30
C ASN A 132 1.03 -1.77 25.94
N TRP A 133 0.09 -2.70 25.72
CA TRP A 133 -1.31 -2.44 25.43
C TRP A 133 -2.19 -3.23 26.39
N SER A 134 -3.25 -2.61 26.89
CA SER A 134 -4.32 -3.25 27.66
C SER A 134 -5.59 -3.33 26.82
N TYR A 135 -6.40 -4.37 27.01
CA TYR A 135 -7.59 -4.63 26.20
C TYR A 135 -8.78 -4.88 27.11
N GLU A 136 -9.93 -4.29 26.80
CA GLU A 136 -11.18 -4.46 27.53
C GLU A 136 -12.31 -4.78 26.54
N TYR A 137 -13.19 -5.73 26.91
CA TYR A 137 -14.38 -6.08 26.14
C TYR A 137 -15.64 -5.53 26.84
N PRO A 138 -16.04 -4.27 26.58
CA PRO A 138 -17.12 -3.61 27.31
C PRO A 138 -18.47 -4.32 27.17
N ASP A 139 -18.73 -4.93 26.02
CA ASP A 139 -19.98 -5.65 25.76
C ASP A 139 -20.11 -6.95 26.58
N HIS A 140 -19.01 -7.42 27.19
CA HIS A 140 -18.92 -8.68 27.91
C HIS A 140 -18.56 -8.50 29.39
N GLY A 141 -18.91 -7.34 29.98
CA GLY A 141 -18.69 -7.03 31.39
C GLY A 141 -17.25 -6.62 31.70
N ASP A 142 -16.61 -5.92 30.77
CA ASP A 142 -15.21 -5.46 30.87
C ASP A 142 -14.23 -6.60 31.19
N ILE A 143 -14.51 -7.81 30.72
CA ILE A 143 -13.53 -8.91 30.78
C ILE A 143 -12.31 -8.50 29.94
N GLY A 144 -11.12 -8.53 30.55
CA GLY A 144 -9.86 -8.06 29.98
C GLY A 144 -8.67 -8.58 30.77
#